data_AF-A0A431RDZ0-F1
#
_entry.id   AF-A0A431RDZ0-F1
#
_cell.length_a   1.000
_cell.length_b   1.000
_cell.length_c   1.000
_cell.angle_alpha   90.00
_cell.angle_beta   90.00
_cell.angle_gamma   90.00
#
_symmetry.space_group_name_H-M   'P 1'
#
loop_
_entity.id
_entity.type
_entity.pdbx_description
1 polymer ?
#
loop_
_entity_poly.entity_id
_entity_poly.type
_entity_poly.pdbx_seq_one_letter_code
_entity_poly.pdbx_strand_id
1 'polypeptide(L)'
;MAGNQATRLAAGGLIDRSAALNFRFDGKTFSGFKGDTLASALVANGVKLVGRSFKYHRPRGILTAGSEEPNALVELRSGARREANTKATTAELYEGLEAASQNRWPSLNFDVMSVNQIFAPIFVAGFYYKTFMWPAKFWEAIYEPAIRRAAGLGRAAQVPDPDHYDKAWAHCDVVIAGSGPAGLAAALAAGRSGARVILCEEDFVLGGRLLADGGTIDGLPAAEWVAGTVAELSAMPDVRIMTRTTLFGVYDGGTYGAIERINDHLPVPPEHQVRQRLWRIVAKRCVVAAGAIERPIVFAGNDTPGVMMASATRSYINRYAATPAKRIALFTNNEDGWRTVETAIAAGLQVAAVIDARPDVSPAHRSLASKGGFPVLAGSVSGVDGGKGGVRKISVSLTGGARAEVEVDGLAVSGGWNPAVGLTSYHRGRPKWRDDIAAFVPDGA
;
A
#
# COMPACT_ATOMS: atom_id res chain seq x y z
N MET A 1 -13.16 22.88 14.20
CA MET A 1 -12.40 23.38 13.03
C MET A 1 -11.44 22.29 12.63
N ALA A 2 -11.60 21.71 11.44
CA ALA A 2 -10.64 20.73 10.92
C ALA A 2 -9.26 21.40 10.85
N GLY A 3 -8.24 20.78 11.45
CA GLY A 3 -6.87 21.30 11.41
C GLY A 3 -6.42 21.44 9.96
N ASN A 4 -5.72 22.52 9.63
CA ASN A 4 -5.22 22.76 8.28
C ASN A 4 -4.32 21.59 7.82
N GLN A 5 -4.82 20.73 6.93
CA GLN A 5 -4.08 19.60 6.37
C GLN A 5 -3.10 20.12 5.31
N ALA A 6 -1.82 20.21 5.66
CA ALA A 6 -0.80 20.95 4.90
C ALA A 6 -0.61 20.51 3.43
N THR A 7 -0.97 19.28 3.08
CA THR A 7 -0.74 18.69 1.75
C THR A 7 -2.00 18.10 1.13
N ARG A 8 -3.18 18.33 1.72
CA ARG A 8 -4.46 17.95 1.11
C ARG A 8 -4.84 18.94 0.01
N LEU A 9 -5.26 18.44 -1.15
CA LEU A 9 -5.87 19.23 -2.20
C LEU A 9 -7.24 19.75 -1.75
N ALA A 10 -7.59 20.95 -2.21
CA ALA A 10 -8.85 21.62 -1.84
C ALA A 10 -10.11 20.84 -2.24
N ALA A 11 -10.03 20.07 -3.33
CA ALA A 11 -11.13 19.27 -3.86
C ALA A 11 -10.66 17.87 -4.29
N GLY A 12 -11.61 17.02 -4.69
CA GLY A 12 -11.35 15.65 -5.12
C GLY A 12 -11.15 14.66 -3.96
N GLY A 13 -10.76 13.44 -4.32
CA GLY A 13 -10.67 12.30 -3.42
C GLY A 13 -12.02 11.61 -3.17
N LEU A 14 -11.99 10.30 -2.95
CA LEU A 14 -13.10 9.46 -2.48
C LEU A 14 -13.17 9.51 -0.94
N ILE A 15 -13.27 10.73 -0.42
CA ILE A 15 -13.37 11.03 1.01
C ILE A 15 -14.62 11.87 1.27
N ASP A 16 -15.27 11.63 2.40
CA ASP A 16 -16.40 12.45 2.84
C ASP A 16 -15.88 13.66 3.61
N ARG A 17 -15.77 14.78 2.90
CA ARG A 17 -15.29 16.06 3.46
C ARG A 17 -16.25 16.69 4.47
N SER A 18 -17.49 16.20 4.58
CA SER A 18 -18.44 16.63 5.61
C SER A 18 -18.26 15.89 6.93
N ALA A 19 -17.61 14.73 6.91
CA ALA A 19 -17.34 13.88 8.05
C ALA A 19 -15.85 13.89 8.43
N ALA A 20 -15.42 15.00 9.05
CA ALA A 20 -14.06 15.12 9.59
C ALA A 20 -13.85 14.16 10.78
N LEU A 21 -12.67 13.56 10.86
CA LEU A 21 -12.26 12.62 11.91
C LEU A 21 -10.99 13.13 12.61
N ASN A 22 -10.89 12.96 13.92
CA ASN A 22 -9.67 13.18 14.69
C ASN A 22 -8.98 11.85 14.99
N PHE A 23 -7.65 11.84 14.89
CA PHE A 23 -6.85 10.68 15.24
C PHE A 23 -5.52 11.11 15.87
N ARG A 24 -4.80 10.16 16.47
CA ARG A 24 -3.50 10.38 17.09
C ARG A 24 -2.45 9.47 16.48
N PHE A 25 -1.30 10.04 16.15
CA PHE A 25 -0.11 9.29 15.74
C PHE A 25 1.10 9.74 16.56
N ASP A 26 1.76 8.81 17.24
CA ASP A 26 2.86 9.08 18.18
C ASP A 26 2.51 10.18 19.21
N GLY A 27 1.28 10.12 19.72
CA GLY A 27 0.76 11.04 20.73
C GLY A 27 0.34 12.42 20.21
N LYS A 28 0.64 12.76 18.95
CA LYS A 28 0.22 14.00 18.29
C LYS A 28 -1.16 13.83 17.66
N THR A 29 -2.01 14.84 17.82
CA THR A 29 -3.35 14.86 17.21
C THR A 29 -3.28 15.37 15.77
N PHE A 30 -4.01 14.70 14.90
CA PHE A 30 -4.18 15.03 13.48
C PHE A 30 -5.66 14.96 13.12
N SER A 31 -6.00 15.50 11.96
CA SER A 31 -7.35 15.38 11.39
C SER A 31 -7.32 14.65 10.04
N GLY A 32 -8.41 13.99 9.69
CA GLY A 32 -8.64 13.35 8.40
C GLY A 32 -10.14 13.36 8.09
N PHE A 33 -10.56 12.54 7.14
CA PHE A 33 -11.96 12.42 6.73
C PHE A 33 -12.39 10.96 6.66
N LYS A 34 -13.69 10.71 6.82
CA LYS A 34 -14.23 9.38 6.52
C LYS A 34 -13.88 8.99 5.07
N GLY A 35 -13.38 7.77 4.88
CA GLY A 35 -12.83 7.30 3.61
C GLY A 35 -11.31 7.40 3.49
N ASP A 36 -10.63 8.08 4.43
CA ASP A 36 -9.18 7.98 4.56
C ASP A 36 -8.76 6.61 5.13
N THR A 37 -7.53 6.22 4.82
CA THR A 37 -6.75 5.29 5.63
C THR A 37 -5.83 6.09 6.56
N LEU A 38 -5.26 5.45 7.59
CA LEU A 38 -4.25 6.09 8.43
C LEU A 38 -3.10 6.64 7.58
N ALA A 39 -2.63 5.91 6.57
CA ALA A 39 -1.57 6.37 5.68
C ALA A 39 -1.99 7.61 4.87
N SER A 40 -3.17 7.62 4.26
CA SER A 40 -3.62 8.78 3.47
C SER A 40 -3.80 10.03 4.33
N ALA A 41 -4.33 9.86 5.54
CA ALA A 41 -4.45 10.94 6.50
C ALA A 41 -3.08 11.46 6.97
N LEU A 42 -2.10 10.58 7.22
CA LEU A 42 -0.73 10.98 7.54
C LEU A 42 -0.07 11.75 6.37
N VAL A 43 -0.23 11.26 5.14
CA VAL A 43 0.26 11.95 3.93
C VAL A 43 -0.34 13.35 3.83
N ALA A 44 -1.65 13.49 4.02
CA ALA A 44 -2.37 14.78 3.96
C ALA A 44 -1.98 15.79 5.05
N ASN A 45 -1.48 15.30 6.19
CA ASN A 45 -0.93 16.13 7.26
C ASN A 45 0.59 16.36 7.11
N GLY A 46 1.18 15.96 5.97
CA GLY A 46 2.60 16.19 5.67
C GLY A 46 3.56 15.29 6.45
N VAL A 47 3.10 14.17 7.00
CA VAL A 47 3.95 13.23 7.74
C VAL A 47 4.75 12.38 6.76
N LYS A 48 6.05 12.63 6.68
CA LYS A 48 6.99 11.86 5.82
C LYS A 48 7.59 10.65 6.54
N LEU A 49 7.85 10.77 7.83
CA LEU A 49 8.47 9.73 8.64
C LEU A 49 7.42 8.96 9.45
N VAL A 50 7.30 7.66 9.20
CA VAL A 50 6.28 6.80 9.84
C VAL A 50 6.90 5.67 10.65
N GLY A 51 8.14 5.28 10.35
CA GLY A 51 8.81 4.21 11.09
C GLY A 51 10.33 4.24 10.95
N ARG A 52 10.95 3.22 11.51
CA ARG A 52 12.40 2.98 11.47
C ARG A 52 12.66 1.55 11.00
N SER A 53 13.66 1.38 10.14
CA SER A 53 14.02 0.04 9.66
C SER A 53 14.40 -0.88 10.83
N PHE A 54 13.97 -2.13 10.77
CA PHE A 54 14.17 -3.15 11.81
C PHE A 54 15.58 -3.16 12.45
N LYS A 55 16.62 -3.25 11.62
CA LYS A 55 18.00 -3.47 12.10
C LYS A 55 18.82 -2.19 12.24
N TYR A 56 18.71 -1.32 11.23
CA TYR A 56 19.62 -0.19 11.07
C TYR A 56 19.02 1.12 11.56
N HIS A 57 17.75 1.14 11.99
CA HIS A 57 17.05 2.36 12.40
C HIS A 57 17.09 3.49 11.35
N ARG A 58 17.18 3.11 10.06
CA ARG A 58 17.07 4.04 8.94
C ARG A 58 15.66 4.64 8.94
N PRO A 59 15.52 5.95 8.70
CA PRO A 59 14.21 6.58 8.55
C PRO A 59 13.38 5.87 7.47
N ARG A 60 12.10 5.58 7.74
CA ARG A 60 11.18 4.97 6.77
C ARG A 60 9.90 5.78 6.64
N GLY A 61 9.51 6.04 5.40
CA GLY A 61 8.23 6.62 5.03
C GLY A 61 7.31 5.60 4.39
N ILE A 62 6.10 6.04 4.07
CA ILE A 62 5.12 5.25 3.31
C ILE A 62 5.64 5.01 1.90
N LEU A 63 5.60 3.77 1.42
CA LEU A 63 6.10 3.39 0.10
C LEU A 63 4.96 3.10 -0.90
N THR A 64 3.85 2.58 -0.42
CA THR A 64 2.76 2.01 -1.23
C THR A 64 1.40 2.56 -0.75
N ALA A 65 0.29 2.04 -1.28
CA ALA A 65 -1.06 2.48 -0.90
C ALA A 65 -2.05 1.32 -0.65
N GLY A 66 -1.54 0.09 -0.51
CA GLY A 66 -2.36 -1.12 -0.34
C GLY A 66 -1.76 -2.11 0.66
N SER A 67 -2.18 -3.37 0.56
CA SER A 67 -1.76 -4.46 1.44
C SER A 67 -0.30 -4.88 1.23
N GLU A 68 0.36 -4.40 0.18
CA GLU A 68 1.77 -4.63 -0.15
C GLU A 68 2.77 -3.76 0.64
N GLU A 69 2.30 -2.87 1.52
CA GLU A 69 3.14 -1.91 2.26
C GLU A 69 4.20 -2.57 3.16
N PRO A 70 5.50 -2.27 2.94
CA PRO A 70 6.58 -2.86 3.74
C PRO A 70 7.06 -2.01 4.92
N ASN A 71 6.80 -0.69 4.91
CA ASN A 71 7.47 0.25 5.82
C ASN A 71 6.53 0.80 6.90
N ALA A 72 5.34 1.27 6.50
CA ALA A 72 4.40 1.95 7.37
C ALA A 72 3.59 0.99 8.27
N LEU A 73 4.32 0.20 9.06
CA LEU A 73 3.80 -0.70 10.08
C LEU A 73 3.69 0.05 11.42
N VAL A 74 2.49 0.09 11.98
CA VAL A 74 2.16 0.83 13.21
C VAL A 74 1.62 -0.10 14.28
N GLU A 75 1.79 0.29 15.54
CA GLU A 75 0.96 -0.24 16.61
C GLU A 75 -0.37 0.52 16.61
N LEU A 76 -1.49 -0.19 16.50
CA LEU A 76 -2.83 0.37 16.55
C LEU A 76 -3.48 0.08 17.90
N ARG A 77 -4.34 1.00 18.36
CA ARG A 77 -5.11 0.89 19.61
C ARG A 77 -4.20 0.77 20.84
N SER A 78 -4.80 0.43 21.98
CA SER A 78 -4.10 0.31 23.26
C SER A 78 -4.72 -0.79 24.15
N GLY A 79 -4.09 -1.06 25.29
CA GLY A 79 -4.55 -2.05 26.25
C GLY A 79 -4.71 -3.44 25.64
N ALA A 80 -5.86 -4.06 25.89
CA ALA A 80 -6.19 -5.42 25.46
C ALA A 80 -6.42 -5.57 23.95
N ARG A 81 -6.75 -4.47 23.26
CA ARG A 81 -6.97 -4.45 21.80
C ARG A 81 -5.73 -4.00 21.01
N ARG A 82 -4.56 -3.91 21.65
CA ARG A 82 -3.33 -3.48 20.98
C ARG A 82 -2.99 -4.44 19.83
N GLU A 83 -2.83 -3.88 18.65
CA GLU A 83 -2.42 -4.60 17.45
C GLU A 83 -1.02 -4.15 17.04
N ALA A 84 -0.13 -5.12 16.82
CA ALA A 84 1.20 -4.86 16.29
C ALA A 84 1.21 -5.04 14.78
N ASN A 85 2.10 -4.32 14.11
CA ASN A 85 2.39 -4.48 12.68
C ASN A 85 1.18 -4.24 11.75
N THR A 86 0.22 -3.42 12.17
CA THR A 86 -0.88 -3.00 11.32
C THR A 86 -0.33 -2.11 10.21
N LYS A 87 -0.69 -2.41 8.96
CA LYS A 87 -0.31 -1.58 7.81
C LYS A 87 -1.18 -0.33 7.80
N ALA A 88 -0.55 0.85 7.93
CA ALA A 88 -1.27 2.12 7.92
C ALA A 88 -2.05 2.34 6.61
N THR A 89 -1.62 1.72 5.51
CA THR A 89 -2.24 1.79 4.17
C THR A 89 -3.57 1.06 4.07
N THR A 90 -3.86 0.11 4.95
CA THR A 90 -5.10 -0.67 4.97
C THR A 90 -5.94 -0.44 6.21
N ALA A 91 -5.46 0.38 7.16
CA ALA A 91 -6.20 0.74 8.35
C ALA A 91 -7.15 1.90 8.03
N GLU A 92 -8.44 1.61 7.92
CA GLU A 92 -9.49 2.63 7.76
C GLU A 92 -9.47 3.62 8.92
N LEU A 93 -9.54 4.91 8.61
CA LEU A 93 -9.58 5.96 9.62
C LEU A 93 -10.95 5.97 10.30
N TYR A 94 -10.96 6.05 11.63
CA TYR A 94 -12.15 6.23 12.44
C TYR A 94 -11.90 7.27 13.54
N GLU A 95 -12.98 7.82 14.10
CA GLU A 95 -12.88 8.85 15.14
C GLU A 95 -12.15 8.30 16.38
N GLY A 96 -11.14 9.04 16.83
CA GLY A 96 -10.35 8.67 18.00
C GLY A 96 -9.34 7.55 17.74
N LEU A 97 -9.05 7.20 16.48
CA LEU A 97 -8.01 6.22 16.15
C LEU A 97 -6.68 6.64 16.80
N GLU A 98 -6.03 5.70 17.50
CA GLU A 98 -4.72 5.89 18.12
C GLU A 98 -3.72 4.93 17.51
N ALA A 99 -2.60 5.46 17.01
CA ALA A 99 -1.51 4.70 16.44
C ALA A 99 -0.14 5.19 16.94
N ALA A 100 0.84 4.29 16.99
CA ALA A 100 2.22 4.60 17.35
C ALA A 100 3.20 4.00 16.34
N SER A 101 4.29 4.73 16.08
CA SER A 101 5.38 4.20 15.25
C SER A 101 6.15 3.11 15.99
N GLN A 102 6.65 2.14 15.22
CA GLN A 102 7.36 0.99 15.76
C GLN A 102 8.88 1.16 15.65
N ASN A 103 9.62 0.40 16.48
CA ASN A 103 11.07 0.23 16.41
C ASN A 103 11.89 1.54 16.56
N ARG A 104 11.53 2.38 17.54
CA ARG A 104 12.20 3.67 17.82
C ARG A 104 12.45 3.88 19.32
N TRP A 105 13.49 4.63 19.68
CA TRP A 105 13.69 5.10 21.06
C TRP A 105 14.55 6.37 21.20
N PRO A 106 14.17 7.37 22.00
CA PRO A 106 12.91 7.48 22.74
C PRO A 106 11.73 7.91 21.86
N SER A 107 11.97 8.50 20.69
CA SER A 107 10.91 8.96 19.78
C SER A 107 11.26 8.70 18.32
N LEU A 108 10.28 8.77 17.42
CA LEU A 108 10.53 8.56 15.99
C LEU A 108 11.52 9.58 15.40
N ASN A 109 11.46 10.84 15.84
CA ASN A 109 12.31 11.94 15.36
C ASN A 109 13.69 11.99 16.01
N PHE A 110 13.81 11.45 17.22
CA PHE A 110 15.05 11.33 17.98
C PHE A 110 15.20 9.87 18.40
N ASP A 111 15.86 9.10 17.53
CA ASP A 111 16.10 7.67 17.69
C ASP A 111 17.59 7.40 17.95
N VAL A 112 17.96 7.08 19.18
CA VAL A 112 19.36 6.88 19.60
C VAL A 112 19.97 5.67 18.90
N MET A 113 19.16 4.66 18.59
CA MET A 113 19.61 3.46 17.87
C MET A 113 19.98 3.75 16.40
N SER A 114 19.73 4.96 15.90
CA SER A 114 20.21 5.38 14.56
C SER A 114 21.74 5.39 14.43
N VAL A 115 22.49 5.40 15.54
CA VAL A 115 23.95 5.18 15.56
C VAL A 115 24.34 3.85 14.93
N ASN A 116 23.45 2.84 14.94
CA ASN A 116 23.69 1.54 14.30
C ASN A 116 24.01 1.64 12.80
N GLN A 117 23.64 2.75 12.14
CA GLN A 117 23.96 2.99 10.74
C GLN A 117 25.47 3.11 10.49
N ILE A 118 26.24 3.65 11.45
CA ILE A 118 27.71 3.77 11.35
C ILE A 118 28.36 2.37 11.31
N PHE A 119 27.79 1.42 12.06
CA PHE A 119 28.30 0.05 12.17
C PHE A 119 27.58 -0.93 11.23
N ALA A 120 26.79 -0.45 10.28
CA ALA A 120 26.02 -1.28 9.36
C ALA A 120 26.84 -2.36 8.62
N PRO A 121 28.11 -2.14 8.21
CA PRO A 121 28.93 -3.19 7.59
C PRO A 121 29.22 -4.40 8.48
N ILE A 122 29.20 -4.23 9.81
CA ILE A 122 29.46 -5.29 10.79
C ILE A 122 28.19 -6.09 11.06
N PHE A 123 27.04 -5.41 10.98
CA PHE A 123 25.72 -6.00 11.16
C PHE A 123 25.27 -6.76 9.89
N VAL A 124 25.95 -7.84 9.56
CA VAL A 124 25.54 -8.80 8.52
C VAL A 124 24.42 -9.74 9.01
N ALA A 125 23.75 -10.44 8.11
CA ALA A 125 22.72 -11.42 8.48
C ALA A 125 23.31 -12.50 9.41
N GLY A 126 22.60 -12.82 10.50
CA GLY A 126 23.05 -13.79 11.50
C GLY A 126 24.18 -13.33 12.42
N PHE A 127 24.62 -12.05 12.37
CA PHE A 127 25.66 -11.50 13.26
C PHE A 127 25.42 -11.83 14.73
N TYR A 128 24.20 -11.60 15.21
CA TYR A 128 23.84 -11.80 16.61
C TYR A 128 23.97 -13.27 17.06
N TYR A 129 23.65 -14.23 16.18
CA TYR A 129 23.87 -15.64 16.47
C TYR A 129 25.36 -16.00 16.56
N LYS A 130 26.19 -15.40 15.69
CA LYS A 130 27.64 -15.65 15.68
C LYS A 130 28.37 -15.04 16.88
N THR A 131 27.91 -13.89 17.36
CA THR A 131 28.63 -13.11 18.38
C THR A 131 28.11 -13.34 19.80
N PHE A 132 26.81 -13.57 20.00
CA PHE A 132 26.19 -13.49 21.33
C PHE A 132 25.59 -14.80 21.84
N MET A 133 25.62 -15.91 21.08
CA MET A 133 25.09 -17.19 21.58
C MET A 133 25.94 -17.83 22.69
N TRP A 134 27.17 -17.35 22.89
CA TRP A 134 28.07 -17.84 23.92
C TRP A 134 28.56 -16.67 24.80
N PRO A 135 28.55 -16.80 26.14
CA PRO A 135 28.06 -17.95 26.92
C PRO A 135 26.53 -18.04 26.94
N ALA A 136 25.97 -19.26 26.89
CA ALA A 136 24.52 -19.50 26.80
C ALA A 136 23.70 -18.80 27.91
N LYS A 137 24.22 -18.73 29.13
CA LYS A 137 23.55 -18.04 30.25
C LYS A 137 23.38 -16.53 30.01
N PHE A 138 24.30 -15.91 29.27
CA PHE A 138 24.21 -14.49 28.95
C PHE A 138 23.26 -14.23 27.78
N TRP A 139 23.08 -15.21 26.89
CA TRP A 139 22.09 -15.13 25.82
C TRP A 139 20.69 -14.91 26.39
N GLU A 140 20.23 -15.78 27.29
CA GLU A 140 18.87 -15.68 27.86
C GLU A 140 18.71 -14.47 28.79
N ALA A 141 19.74 -14.17 29.60
CA ALA A 141 19.62 -13.15 30.65
C ALA A 141 19.85 -11.71 30.16
N ILE A 142 20.69 -11.50 29.14
CA ILE A 142 21.19 -10.16 28.76
C ILE A 142 21.02 -9.90 27.27
N TYR A 143 21.58 -10.75 26.41
CA TYR A 143 21.67 -10.45 24.98
C TYR A 143 20.30 -10.57 24.30
N GLU A 144 19.57 -11.66 24.48
CA GLU A 144 18.25 -11.86 23.88
C GLU A 144 17.25 -10.77 24.32
N PRO A 145 17.09 -10.44 25.62
CA PRO A 145 16.15 -9.40 26.03
C PRO A 145 16.50 -8.02 25.52
N ALA A 146 17.79 -7.69 25.40
CA ALA A 146 18.26 -6.42 24.84
C ALA A 146 18.06 -6.37 23.31
N ILE A 147 18.43 -7.45 22.61
CA ILE A 147 18.28 -7.57 21.16
C ILE A 147 16.80 -7.56 20.78
N ARG A 148 15.91 -8.27 21.48
CA ARG A 148 14.46 -8.23 21.22
C ARG A 148 13.87 -6.84 21.41
N ARG A 149 14.38 -6.07 22.38
CA ARG A 149 13.96 -4.68 22.61
C ARG A 149 14.47 -3.72 21.52
N ALA A 150 15.67 -3.97 21.00
CA ALA A 150 16.30 -3.12 19.99
C ALA A 150 15.95 -3.49 18.54
N ALA A 151 15.60 -4.76 18.29
CA ALA A 151 15.31 -5.33 16.98
C ALA A 151 13.99 -6.11 17.05
N GLY A 152 12.93 -5.47 17.55
CA GLY A 152 11.57 -6.00 17.56
C GLY A 152 10.63 -5.06 16.82
N LEU A 153 9.72 -5.58 16.00
CA LEU A 153 8.67 -4.78 15.36
C LEU A 153 7.34 -4.95 16.10
N GLY A 154 6.89 -3.87 16.71
CA GLY A 154 5.61 -3.81 17.43
C GLY A 154 5.59 -4.60 18.73
N ARG A 155 4.52 -4.40 19.51
CA ARG A 155 4.26 -5.07 20.77
C ARG A 155 2.84 -5.60 20.77
N ALA A 156 2.67 -6.89 21.06
CA ALA A 156 1.35 -7.48 21.27
C ALA A 156 0.78 -7.07 22.64
N ALA A 157 -0.55 -7.13 22.77
CA ALA A 157 -1.19 -7.09 24.08
C ALA A 157 -0.73 -8.28 24.95
N GLN A 158 -0.56 -8.05 26.26
CA GLN A 158 -0.21 -9.10 27.23
C GLN A 158 -1.43 -9.61 28.02
N VAL A 159 -2.61 -9.15 27.65
CA VAL A 159 -3.89 -9.51 28.29
C VAL A 159 -4.83 -10.08 27.22
N PRO A 160 -5.87 -10.85 27.61
CA PRO A 160 -6.80 -11.44 26.66
C PRO A 160 -7.48 -10.41 25.76
N ASP A 161 -7.60 -10.74 24.48
CA ASP A 161 -8.38 -9.96 23.52
C ASP A 161 -9.87 -9.97 23.93
N PRO A 162 -10.51 -8.80 24.13
CA PRO A 162 -11.90 -8.72 24.55
C PRO A 162 -12.89 -8.91 23.41
N ASP A 163 -12.45 -8.96 22.15
CA ASP A 163 -13.32 -9.01 21.00
C ASP A 163 -13.76 -10.44 20.63
N HIS A 164 -14.91 -10.54 19.96
CA HIS A 164 -15.47 -11.81 19.50
C HIS A 164 -15.16 -12.06 18.03
N TYR A 165 -15.03 -13.33 17.67
CA TYR A 165 -14.69 -13.79 16.33
C TYR A 165 -15.60 -14.93 15.91
N ASP A 166 -16.03 -14.93 14.66
CA ASP A 166 -16.98 -15.92 14.14
C ASP A 166 -16.38 -16.74 12.98
N LYS A 167 -16.99 -17.89 12.72
CA LYS A 167 -16.74 -18.72 11.55
C LYS A 167 -18.03 -18.86 10.77
N ALA A 168 -17.96 -18.71 9.44
CA ALA A 168 -19.12 -18.85 8.58
C ALA A 168 -18.80 -19.72 7.35
N TRP A 169 -19.86 -20.27 6.78
CA TRP A 169 -19.80 -21.16 5.63
C TRP A 169 -20.73 -20.65 4.53
N ALA A 170 -20.26 -20.68 3.28
CA ALA A 170 -21.05 -20.29 2.13
C ALA A 170 -20.82 -21.27 0.97
N HIS A 171 -21.83 -21.37 0.10
CA HIS A 171 -21.74 -22.09 -1.16
C HIS A 171 -22.12 -21.15 -2.30
N CYS A 172 -21.37 -21.19 -3.39
CA CYS A 172 -21.70 -20.43 -4.60
C CYS A 172 -21.32 -21.23 -5.85
N ASP A 173 -21.78 -20.74 -7.00
CA ASP A 173 -21.35 -21.29 -8.29
C ASP A 173 -20.02 -20.66 -8.69
N VAL A 174 -19.86 -19.34 -8.50
CA VAL A 174 -18.63 -18.61 -8.80
C VAL A 174 -18.21 -17.76 -7.61
N VAL A 175 -16.95 -17.92 -7.17
CA VAL A 175 -16.29 -16.95 -6.28
C VAL A 175 -15.32 -16.09 -7.08
N ILE A 176 -15.25 -14.79 -6.80
CA ILE A 176 -14.42 -13.84 -7.52
C ILE A 176 -13.53 -13.12 -6.52
N ALA A 177 -12.22 -13.13 -6.77
CA ALA A 177 -11.23 -12.49 -5.91
C ALA A 177 -10.78 -11.16 -6.53
N GLY A 178 -11.20 -10.04 -5.95
CA GLY A 178 -10.88 -8.67 -6.39
C GLY A 178 -12.01 -8.02 -7.18
N SER A 179 -12.25 -6.74 -6.92
CA SER A 179 -13.29 -5.92 -7.55
C SER A 179 -12.73 -4.85 -8.49
N GLY A 180 -11.54 -5.09 -9.06
CA GLY A 180 -11.05 -4.29 -10.20
C GLY A 180 -11.95 -4.45 -11.43
N PRO A 181 -11.63 -3.78 -12.55
CA PRO A 181 -12.43 -3.82 -13.78
C PRO A 181 -12.73 -5.26 -14.24
N ALA A 182 -11.71 -6.13 -14.21
CA ALA A 182 -11.84 -7.55 -14.56
C ALA A 182 -12.80 -8.31 -13.61
N GLY A 183 -12.72 -8.04 -12.31
CA GLY A 183 -13.54 -8.72 -11.31
C GLY A 183 -15.00 -8.27 -11.35
N LEU A 184 -15.24 -6.96 -11.52
CA LEU A 184 -16.59 -6.41 -11.69
C LEU A 184 -17.24 -6.89 -12.99
N ALA A 185 -16.49 -6.92 -14.11
CA ALA A 185 -16.99 -7.47 -15.36
C ALA A 185 -17.31 -8.97 -15.25
N ALA A 186 -16.45 -9.75 -14.59
CA ALA A 186 -16.69 -11.17 -14.34
C ALA A 186 -17.93 -11.39 -13.43
N ALA A 187 -18.10 -10.55 -12.42
CA ALA A 187 -19.26 -10.61 -11.53
C ALA A 187 -20.56 -10.29 -12.29
N LEU A 188 -20.56 -9.28 -13.16
CA LEU A 188 -21.72 -8.96 -14.00
C LEU A 188 -22.07 -10.10 -14.93
N ALA A 189 -21.08 -10.66 -15.64
CA ALA A 189 -21.29 -11.78 -16.55
C ALA A 189 -21.86 -13.01 -15.82
N ALA A 190 -21.29 -13.37 -14.67
CA ALA A 190 -21.78 -14.49 -13.87
C ALA A 190 -23.16 -14.22 -13.26
N GLY A 191 -23.38 -13.04 -12.70
CA GLY A 191 -24.66 -12.65 -12.09
C GLY A 191 -25.81 -12.61 -13.10
N ARG A 192 -25.60 -12.03 -14.29
CA ARG A 192 -26.60 -12.00 -15.37
C ARG A 192 -26.97 -13.39 -15.91
N SER A 193 -26.11 -14.38 -15.71
CA SER A 193 -26.42 -15.77 -16.06
C SER A 193 -27.33 -16.48 -15.04
N GLY A 194 -27.62 -15.85 -13.90
CA GLY A 194 -28.36 -16.44 -12.79
C GLY A 194 -27.50 -17.35 -11.89
N ALA A 195 -26.17 -17.30 -12.01
CA ALA A 195 -25.28 -18.04 -11.12
C ALA A 195 -25.27 -17.41 -9.72
N ARG A 196 -25.09 -18.23 -8.68
CA ARG A 196 -24.80 -17.70 -7.33
C ARG A 196 -23.36 -17.22 -7.28
N VAL A 197 -23.17 -15.93 -7.06
CA VAL A 197 -21.85 -15.27 -7.10
C VAL A 197 -21.49 -14.73 -5.73
N ILE A 198 -20.23 -14.92 -5.34
CA ILE A 198 -19.62 -14.19 -4.21
C ILE A 198 -18.43 -13.39 -4.76
N LEU A 199 -18.50 -12.06 -4.66
CA LEU A 199 -17.42 -11.14 -5.00
C LEU A 199 -16.73 -10.68 -3.72
N CYS A 200 -15.45 -11.00 -3.55
CA CYS A 200 -14.64 -10.59 -2.40
C CYS A 200 -13.68 -9.47 -2.80
N GLU A 201 -13.66 -8.38 -2.03
CA GLU A 201 -12.74 -7.25 -2.16
C GLU A 201 -12.05 -6.99 -0.81
N GLU A 202 -10.73 -6.90 -0.79
CA GLU A 202 -10.00 -6.61 0.44
C GLU A 202 -10.13 -5.15 0.87
N ASP A 203 -10.38 -4.25 -0.07
CA ASP A 203 -10.65 -2.85 0.19
C ASP A 203 -12.07 -2.63 0.76
N PHE A 204 -12.27 -1.46 1.37
CA PHE A 204 -13.58 -0.98 1.81
C PHE A 204 -14.40 -0.31 0.71
N VAL A 205 -13.80 -0.04 -0.46
CA VAL A 205 -14.46 0.50 -1.66
C VAL A 205 -14.18 -0.42 -2.84
N LEU A 206 -15.21 -0.68 -3.66
CA LEU A 206 -15.10 -1.50 -4.86
C LEU A 206 -14.55 -0.70 -6.04
N GLY A 207 -13.81 -1.35 -6.95
CA GLY A 207 -13.29 -0.72 -8.18
C GLY A 207 -11.80 -0.93 -8.41
N GLY A 208 -11.06 -1.41 -7.41
CA GLY A 208 -9.62 -1.66 -7.50
C GLY A 208 -8.84 -0.44 -7.98
N ARG A 209 -7.96 -0.63 -8.97
CA ARG A 209 -7.13 0.47 -9.51
C ARG A 209 -7.92 1.59 -10.20
N LEU A 210 -9.17 1.36 -10.63
CA LEU A 210 -10.00 2.44 -11.21
C LEU A 210 -10.23 3.58 -10.22
N LEU A 211 -10.22 3.30 -8.92
CA LEU A 211 -10.35 4.29 -7.86
C LEU A 211 -9.20 5.30 -7.83
N ALA A 212 -8.04 4.93 -8.37
CA ALA A 212 -6.84 5.76 -8.41
C ALA A 212 -6.49 6.23 -9.83
N ASP A 213 -6.60 5.36 -10.84
CA ASP A 213 -6.16 5.63 -12.20
C ASP A 213 -7.27 6.16 -13.11
N GLY A 214 -8.54 6.05 -12.68
CA GLY A 214 -9.69 6.47 -13.47
C GLY A 214 -9.79 5.71 -14.80
N GLY A 215 -10.10 6.45 -15.87
CA GLY A 215 -10.27 5.91 -17.23
C GLY A 215 -11.73 5.91 -17.69
N THR A 216 -11.96 5.27 -18.83
CA THR A 216 -13.28 5.16 -19.47
C THR A 216 -13.54 3.70 -19.81
N ILE A 217 -14.73 3.20 -19.48
CA ILE A 217 -15.20 1.84 -19.81
C ILE A 217 -16.61 1.97 -20.39
N ASP A 218 -16.86 1.35 -21.53
CA ASP A 218 -18.16 1.44 -22.25
C ASP A 218 -18.62 2.89 -22.51
N GLY A 219 -17.66 3.79 -22.76
CA GLY A 219 -17.92 5.23 -22.98
C GLY A 219 -18.22 6.03 -21.72
N LEU A 220 -18.27 5.40 -20.54
CA LEU A 220 -18.54 6.05 -19.25
C LEU A 220 -17.25 6.32 -18.47
N PRO A 221 -17.16 7.43 -17.71
CA PRO A 221 -16.11 7.62 -16.73
C PRO A 221 -16.06 6.45 -15.74
N ALA A 222 -14.86 6.02 -15.35
CA ALA A 222 -14.66 4.82 -14.52
C ALA A 222 -15.48 4.84 -13.21
N ALA A 223 -15.60 6.00 -12.56
CA ALA A 223 -16.40 6.15 -11.34
C ALA A 223 -17.90 5.87 -11.60
N GLU A 224 -18.44 6.36 -12.71
CA GLU A 224 -19.83 6.13 -13.11
C GLU A 224 -20.06 4.67 -13.50
N TRP A 225 -19.14 4.08 -14.25
CA TRP A 225 -19.20 2.67 -14.62
C TRP A 225 -19.17 1.75 -13.40
N VAL A 226 -18.27 2.00 -12.44
CA VAL A 226 -18.20 1.24 -11.18
C VAL A 226 -19.50 1.40 -10.40
N ALA A 227 -20.01 2.62 -10.23
CA ALA A 227 -21.25 2.87 -9.51
C ALA A 227 -22.45 2.14 -10.13
N GLY A 228 -22.61 2.23 -11.46
CA GLY A 228 -23.67 1.53 -12.19
C GLY A 228 -23.54 0.01 -12.08
N THR A 229 -22.33 -0.52 -12.24
CA THR A 229 -22.03 -1.96 -12.11
C THR A 229 -22.36 -2.49 -10.72
N VAL A 230 -21.92 -1.78 -9.68
CA VAL A 230 -22.19 -2.17 -8.28
C VAL A 230 -23.68 -2.09 -7.96
N ALA A 231 -24.39 -1.08 -8.46
CA ALA A 231 -25.83 -0.97 -8.29
C ALA A 231 -26.57 -2.15 -8.93
N GLU A 232 -26.18 -2.54 -10.15
CA GLU A 232 -26.77 -3.70 -10.83
C GLU A 232 -26.50 -5.00 -10.08
N LEU A 233 -25.24 -5.26 -9.70
CA LEU A 233 -24.86 -6.44 -8.92
C LEU A 233 -25.60 -6.52 -7.58
N SER A 234 -25.78 -5.38 -6.90
CA SER A 234 -26.48 -5.33 -5.60
C SER A 234 -27.98 -5.58 -5.73
N ALA A 235 -28.56 -5.38 -6.91
CA ALA A 235 -29.96 -5.68 -7.19
C ALA A 235 -30.21 -7.17 -7.53
N MET A 236 -29.15 -7.94 -7.79
CA MET A 236 -29.26 -9.37 -8.10
C MET A 236 -29.34 -10.20 -6.81
N PRO A 237 -30.41 -11.01 -6.60
CA PRO A 237 -30.60 -11.75 -5.35
C PRO A 237 -29.54 -12.85 -5.11
N ASP A 238 -28.95 -13.38 -6.18
CA ASP A 238 -27.95 -14.45 -6.13
C ASP A 238 -26.51 -13.92 -6.12
N VAL A 239 -26.30 -12.61 -6.06
CA VAL A 239 -24.98 -11.98 -5.96
C VAL A 239 -24.75 -11.46 -4.55
N ARG A 240 -23.65 -11.89 -3.94
CA ARG A 240 -23.17 -11.37 -2.66
C ARG A 240 -21.87 -10.61 -2.85
N ILE A 241 -21.87 -9.34 -2.51
CA ILE A 241 -20.67 -8.50 -2.48
C ILE A 241 -20.13 -8.45 -1.05
N MET A 242 -18.84 -8.73 -0.89
CA MET A 242 -18.15 -8.74 0.40
C MET A 242 -16.93 -7.81 0.32
N THR A 243 -17.08 -6.56 0.77
CA THR A 243 -15.94 -5.64 0.98
C THR A 243 -15.20 -6.01 2.26
N ARG A 244 -14.01 -5.45 2.47
CA ARG A 244 -13.14 -5.74 3.63
C ARG A 244 -12.83 -7.23 3.81
N THR A 245 -12.95 -7.99 2.72
CA THR A 245 -12.88 -9.45 2.70
C THR A 245 -11.72 -9.92 1.83
N THR A 246 -10.66 -10.41 2.46
CA THR A 246 -9.49 -10.93 1.76
C THR A 246 -9.66 -12.43 1.54
N LEU A 247 -9.76 -12.85 0.28
CA LEU A 247 -9.66 -14.27 -0.10
C LEU A 247 -8.18 -14.67 -0.03
N PHE A 248 -7.79 -15.44 0.99
CA PHE A 248 -6.38 -15.68 1.31
C PHE A 248 -5.87 -17.06 0.89
N GLY A 249 -6.77 -18.03 0.65
CA GLY A 249 -6.36 -19.42 0.41
C GLY A 249 -7.31 -20.21 -0.47
N VAL A 250 -6.73 -21.14 -1.22
CA VAL A 250 -7.43 -22.14 -2.04
C VAL A 250 -7.07 -23.53 -1.52
N TYR A 251 -8.08 -24.37 -1.34
CA TYR A 251 -7.98 -25.71 -0.76
C TYR A 251 -8.71 -26.73 -1.65
N ASP A 252 -8.60 -28.01 -1.28
CA ASP A 252 -9.21 -29.11 -2.05
C ASP A 252 -10.75 -29.00 -2.11
N GLY A 253 -11.32 -29.60 -3.16
CA GLY A 253 -12.77 -29.66 -3.34
C GLY A 253 -13.44 -28.32 -3.63
N GLY A 254 -12.73 -27.37 -4.26
CA GLY A 254 -13.27 -26.04 -4.54
C GLY A 254 -13.53 -25.21 -3.28
N THR A 255 -12.75 -25.44 -2.22
CA THR A 255 -12.88 -24.71 -0.95
C THR A 255 -11.93 -23.52 -0.92
N TYR A 256 -12.41 -22.37 -0.46
CA TYR A 256 -11.67 -21.13 -0.37
C TYR A 256 -11.78 -20.56 1.05
N GLY A 257 -10.68 -20.01 1.55
CA GLY A 257 -10.62 -19.30 2.83
C GLY A 257 -10.68 -17.80 2.61
N ALA A 258 -11.57 -17.11 3.31
CA ALA A 258 -11.60 -15.64 3.33
C ALA A 258 -11.67 -15.11 4.77
N ILE A 259 -11.11 -13.91 4.99
CA ILE A 259 -11.25 -13.18 6.26
C ILE A 259 -11.99 -11.88 6.00
N GLU A 260 -13.15 -11.71 6.63
CA GLU A 260 -13.95 -10.49 6.57
C GLU A 260 -13.68 -9.66 7.83
N ARG A 261 -13.23 -8.43 7.64
CA ARG A 261 -13.04 -7.45 8.72
C ARG A 261 -14.33 -6.67 8.89
N ILE A 262 -15.16 -7.10 9.85
CA ILE A 262 -16.51 -6.57 10.03
C ILE A 262 -16.45 -5.23 10.78
N ASN A 263 -15.73 -5.17 11.89
CA ASN A 263 -15.72 -4.00 12.79
C ASN A 263 -14.32 -3.43 13.08
N ASP A 264 -13.29 -3.80 12.32
CA ASP A 264 -11.93 -3.26 12.48
C ASP A 264 -11.85 -1.74 12.23
N HIS A 265 -12.78 -1.20 11.44
CA HIS A 265 -12.93 0.22 11.15
C HIS A 265 -13.68 1.00 12.25
N LEU A 266 -13.98 0.36 13.38
CA LEU A 266 -14.62 0.98 14.55
C LEU A 266 -13.68 0.91 15.77
N PRO A 267 -13.77 1.88 16.70
CA PRO A 267 -12.96 1.87 17.92
C PRO A 267 -13.23 0.64 18.79
N VAL A 268 -14.50 0.24 18.88
CA VAL A 268 -14.96 -0.96 19.59
C VAL A 268 -16.09 -1.58 18.76
N PRO A 269 -16.09 -2.91 18.52
CA PRO A 269 -17.23 -3.58 17.90
C PRO A 269 -18.53 -3.35 18.69
N PRO A 270 -19.67 -3.09 18.04
CA PRO A 270 -20.96 -2.98 18.72
C PRO A 270 -21.32 -4.26 19.50
N GLU A 271 -22.21 -4.12 20.48
CA GLU A 271 -22.67 -5.25 21.29
C GLU A 271 -23.22 -6.39 20.41
N HIS A 272 -22.88 -7.63 20.75
CA HIS A 272 -23.24 -8.86 20.02
C HIS A 272 -22.74 -8.94 18.57
N GLN A 273 -21.86 -8.04 18.14
CA GLN A 273 -21.18 -8.15 16.86
C GLN A 273 -19.77 -8.70 17.02
N VAL A 274 -19.33 -9.44 16.01
CA VAL A 274 -17.95 -9.92 15.94
C VAL A 274 -17.05 -8.89 15.27
N ARG A 275 -15.78 -8.93 15.62
CA ARG A 275 -14.76 -8.08 15.04
C ARG A 275 -14.39 -8.53 13.63
N GLN A 276 -14.11 -9.82 13.48
CA GLN A 276 -13.78 -10.45 12.20
C GLN A 276 -14.49 -11.81 12.07
N ARG A 277 -14.69 -12.24 10.82
CA ARG A 277 -15.29 -13.52 10.47
C ARG A 277 -14.42 -14.30 9.50
N LEU A 278 -14.11 -15.54 9.88
CA LEU A 278 -13.42 -16.49 9.03
C LEU A 278 -14.45 -17.23 8.17
N TRP A 279 -14.35 -17.09 6.86
CA TRP A 279 -15.23 -17.74 5.90
C TRP A 279 -14.58 -18.98 5.29
N ARG A 280 -15.35 -20.07 5.23
CA ARG A 280 -15.11 -21.20 4.35
C ARG A 280 -16.15 -21.15 3.22
N ILE A 281 -15.68 -20.84 2.01
CA ILE A 281 -16.53 -20.72 0.82
C ILE A 281 -16.29 -21.94 -0.07
N VAL A 282 -17.33 -22.69 -0.41
CA VAL A 282 -17.26 -23.78 -1.39
C VAL A 282 -17.85 -23.28 -2.70
N ALA A 283 -17.03 -23.25 -3.76
CA ALA A 283 -17.43 -22.75 -5.07
C ALA A 283 -17.17 -23.78 -6.18
N LYS A 284 -18.05 -23.81 -7.19
CA LYS A 284 -17.81 -24.66 -8.38
C LYS A 284 -16.65 -24.13 -9.22
N ARG A 285 -16.50 -22.80 -9.29
CA ARG A 285 -15.45 -22.10 -10.05
C ARG A 285 -14.95 -20.88 -9.26
N CYS A 286 -13.71 -20.48 -9.55
CA CYS A 286 -13.14 -19.24 -9.05
C CYS A 286 -12.56 -18.42 -10.20
N VAL A 287 -12.83 -17.11 -10.18
CA VAL A 287 -12.18 -16.12 -11.04
C VAL A 287 -11.21 -15.31 -10.18
N VAL A 288 -9.92 -15.42 -10.48
CA VAL A 288 -8.89 -14.63 -9.80
C VAL A 288 -8.68 -13.32 -10.56
N ALA A 289 -9.20 -12.23 -10.02
CA ALA A 289 -9.07 -10.86 -10.53
C ALA A 289 -8.24 -9.99 -9.56
N ALA A 290 -7.21 -10.58 -8.94
CA ALA A 290 -6.42 -9.98 -7.86
C ALA A 290 -5.42 -8.89 -8.31
N GLY A 291 -5.39 -8.56 -9.60
CA GLY A 291 -4.55 -7.49 -10.15
C GLY A 291 -3.05 -7.81 -10.18
N ALA A 292 -2.25 -6.75 -10.17
CA ALA A 292 -0.79 -6.80 -10.16
C ALA A 292 -0.24 -5.75 -9.17
N ILE A 293 0.87 -6.07 -8.53
CA ILE A 293 1.56 -5.21 -7.57
C ILE A 293 2.73 -4.53 -8.27
N GLU A 294 2.84 -3.21 -8.16
CA GLU A 294 3.96 -2.47 -8.76
C GLU A 294 5.27 -2.80 -8.01
N ARG A 295 6.36 -3.01 -8.75
CA ARG A 295 7.65 -3.41 -8.17
C ARG A 295 8.62 -2.23 -8.03
N PRO A 296 9.37 -2.14 -6.91
CA PRO A 296 10.40 -1.12 -6.74
C PRO A 296 11.63 -1.42 -7.61
N ILE A 297 12.53 -0.44 -7.71
CA ILE A 297 13.88 -0.61 -8.29
C ILE A 297 14.95 -0.44 -7.20
N VAL A 298 16.05 -1.15 -7.37
CA VAL A 298 17.19 -1.12 -6.44
C VAL A 298 18.16 -0.01 -6.86
N PHE A 299 18.32 0.99 -6.01
CA PHE A 299 19.32 2.04 -6.13
C PHE A 299 19.67 2.58 -4.74
N ALA A 300 20.79 3.30 -4.61
CA ALA A 300 21.23 3.81 -3.32
C ALA A 300 20.20 4.81 -2.75
N GLY A 301 19.75 4.56 -1.52
CA GLY A 301 18.78 5.44 -0.85
C GLY A 301 17.33 5.25 -1.29
N ASN A 302 16.99 4.17 -2.01
CA ASN A 302 15.61 3.83 -2.41
C ASN A 302 14.64 3.58 -1.23
N ASP A 303 15.12 3.58 0.01
CA ASP A 303 14.32 3.44 1.22
C ASP A 303 14.10 4.77 1.98
N THR A 304 14.61 5.88 1.44
CA THR A 304 14.49 7.22 2.01
C THR A 304 13.03 7.67 2.05
N PRO A 305 12.53 8.26 3.16
CA PRO A 305 11.17 8.80 3.18
C PRO A 305 10.90 9.77 2.02
N GLY A 306 9.75 9.66 1.36
CA GLY A 306 9.43 10.44 0.16
C GLY A 306 9.84 9.75 -1.16
N VAL A 307 10.58 8.64 -1.11
CA VAL A 307 10.58 7.66 -2.20
C VAL A 307 9.32 6.80 -2.07
N MET A 308 8.52 6.74 -3.13
CA MET A 308 7.22 6.07 -3.15
C MET A 308 6.99 5.37 -4.50
N MET A 309 6.19 4.30 -4.51
CA MET A 309 5.73 3.70 -5.75
C MET A 309 4.91 4.71 -6.58
N ALA A 310 5.07 4.68 -7.90
CA ALA A 310 4.41 5.61 -8.80
C ALA A 310 2.88 5.44 -8.77
N SER A 311 2.39 4.20 -8.72
CA SER A 311 0.98 3.85 -8.56
C SER A 311 0.40 4.29 -7.21
N ALA A 312 1.19 4.25 -6.14
CA ALA A 312 0.80 4.74 -4.81
C ALA A 312 0.74 6.26 -4.78
N THR A 313 1.69 6.95 -5.42
CA THR A 313 1.63 8.41 -5.63
C THR A 313 0.32 8.81 -6.30
N ARG A 314 -0.09 8.09 -7.35
CA ARG A 314 -1.39 8.30 -8.01
C ARG A 314 -2.57 8.02 -7.08
N SER A 315 -2.51 6.94 -6.28
CA SER A 315 -3.56 6.64 -5.30
C SER A 315 -3.72 7.77 -4.28
N TYR A 316 -2.65 8.28 -3.70
CA TYR A 316 -2.74 9.38 -2.72
C TYR A 316 -3.35 10.64 -3.35
N ILE A 317 -2.93 11.01 -4.56
CA ILE A 317 -3.44 12.18 -5.26
C ILE A 317 -4.91 12.01 -5.64
N ASN A 318 -5.26 10.97 -6.41
CA ASN A 318 -6.59 10.86 -7.02
C ASN A 318 -7.63 10.30 -6.05
N ARG A 319 -7.30 9.24 -5.32
CA ARG A 319 -8.25 8.59 -4.39
C ARG A 319 -8.38 9.35 -3.08
N TYR A 320 -7.31 9.94 -2.57
CA TYR A 320 -7.33 10.55 -1.23
C TYR A 320 -7.13 12.06 -1.23
N ALA A 321 -6.94 12.69 -2.39
CA ALA A 321 -6.65 14.12 -2.51
C ALA A 321 -5.46 14.55 -1.62
N ALA A 322 -4.51 13.65 -1.35
CA ALA A 322 -3.36 13.88 -0.49
C ALA A 322 -2.08 13.88 -1.33
N THR A 323 -1.26 14.92 -1.22
CA THR A 323 -0.03 15.02 -2.01
C THR A 323 1.18 14.57 -1.19
N PRO A 324 1.97 13.57 -1.64
CA PRO A 324 3.16 13.13 -0.90
C PRO A 324 4.31 14.14 -0.95
N ALA A 325 4.28 15.05 -1.92
CA ALA A 325 5.30 16.07 -2.17
C ALA A 325 4.72 17.18 -3.05
N LYS A 326 5.36 18.37 -3.03
CA LYS A 326 4.99 19.50 -3.90
C LYS A 326 5.76 19.46 -5.23
N ARG A 327 7.04 19.09 -5.17
CA ARG A 327 7.91 18.90 -6.32
C ARG A 327 8.37 17.44 -6.41
N ILE A 328 7.98 16.73 -7.46
CA ILE A 328 8.30 15.30 -7.64
C ILE A 328 9.21 15.05 -8.83
N ALA A 329 10.07 14.05 -8.74
CA ALA A 329 10.61 13.37 -9.91
C ALA A 329 9.92 12.01 -10.09
N LEU A 330 9.88 11.54 -11.33
CA LEU A 330 9.48 10.18 -11.68
C LEU A 330 10.69 9.41 -12.17
N PHE A 331 10.92 8.22 -11.65
CA PHE A 331 11.67 7.17 -12.35
C PHE A 331 10.68 6.18 -12.98
N THR A 332 10.91 5.80 -14.24
CA THR A 332 10.12 4.74 -14.90
C THR A 332 10.96 3.88 -15.84
N ASN A 333 10.61 2.60 -15.94
CA ASN A 333 11.12 1.68 -16.96
C ASN A 333 10.02 1.17 -17.92
N ASN A 334 8.83 1.76 -17.85
CA ASN A 334 7.65 1.33 -18.59
C ASN A 334 6.74 2.55 -18.89
N GLU A 335 5.73 2.37 -19.74
CA GLU A 335 4.81 3.45 -20.10
C GLU A 335 3.89 3.88 -18.95
N ASP A 336 3.46 2.94 -18.10
CA ASP A 336 2.49 3.23 -17.03
C ASP A 336 2.96 4.31 -16.05
N GLY A 337 4.27 4.36 -15.77
CA GLY A 337 4.86 5.39 -14.91
C GLY A 337 4.49 6.82 -15.35
N TRP A 338 4.34 7.09 -16.64
CA TRP A 338 4.01 8.42 -17.16
C TRP A 338 2.61 8.93 -16.74
N ARG A 339 1.67 8.03 -16.43
CA ARG A 339 0.38 8.42 -15.83
C ARG A 339 0.54 9.19 -14.52
N THR A 340 1.65 8.97 -13.81
CA THR A 340 1.96 9.68 -12.56
C THR A 340 2.33 11.15 -12.82
N VAL A 341 2.96 11.45 -13.96
CA VAL A 341 3.26 12.82 -14.40
C VAL A 341 1.97 13.55 -14.75
N GLU A 342 1.10 12.91 -15.52
CA GLU A 342 -0.23 13.46 -15.86
C GLU A 342 -1.05 13.75 -14.60
N THR A 343 -1.08 12.79 -13.66
CA THR A 343 -1.77 12.93 -12.37
C THR A 343 -1.20 14.08 -11.55
N ALA A 344 0.14 14.20 -11.48
CA ALA A 344 0.80 15.26 -10.74
C ALA A 344 0.50 16.65 -11.33
N ILE A 345 0.56 16.80 -12.65
CA ILE A 345 0.24 18.06 -13.34
C ILE A 345 -1.23 18.43 -13.13
N ALA A 346 -2.15 17.48 -13.28
CA ALA A 346 -3.59 17.70 -13.07
C ALA A 346 -3.92 18.15 -11.64
N ALA A 347 -3.15 17.68 -10.66
CA ALA A 347 -3.27 18.09 -9.26
C ALA A 347 -2.45 19.36 -8.90
N GLY A 348 -1.77 19.98 -9.86
CA GLY A 348 -1.01 21.21 -9.66
C GLY A 348 0.36 21.04 -8.98
N LEU A 349 0.91 19.82 -8.96
CA LEU A 349 2.24 19.54 -8.45
C LEU A 349 3.30 19.92 -9.50
N GLN A 350 4.50 20.24 -9.03
CA GLN A 350 5.64 20.50 -9.91
C GLN A 350 6.34 19.19 -10.27
N VAL A 351 6.53 18.92 -11.57
CA VAL A 351 7.37 17.83 -12.04
C VAL A 351 8.79 18.37 -12.25
N ALA A 352 9.75 17.84 -11.50
CA ALA A 352 11.14 18.27 -11.54
C ALA A 352 11.92 17.64 -12.69
N ALA A 353 11.69 16.35 -12.95
CA ALA A 353 12.28 15.57 -14.04
C ALA A 353 11.55 14.23 -14.18
N VAL A 354 11.62 13.65 -15.39
CA VAL A 354 11.30 12.24 -15.62
C VAL A 354 12.59 11.52 -16.01
N ILE A 355 12.94 10.48 -15.26
CA ILE A 355 14.06 9.59 -15.53
C ILE A 355 13.47 8.34 -16.18
N ASP A 356 13.57 8.25 -17.51
CA ASP A 356 13.07 7.11 -18.27
C ASP A 356 14.25 6.20 -18.66
N ALA A 357 14.20 4.96 -18.19
CA ALA A 357 15.26 3.98 -18.47
C ALA A 357 15.20 3.41 -19.89
N ARG A 358 14.11 3.68 -20.63
CA ARG A 358 13.91 3.15 -21.98
C ARG A 358 14.65 4.00 -23.01
N PRO A 359 15.10 3.39 -24.13
CA PRO A 359 15.75 4.13 -25.20
C PRO A 359 14.79 5.11 -25.89
N ASP A 360 13.52 4.75 -26.00
CA ASP A 360 12.51 5.50 -26.74
C ASP A 360 11.38 5.96 -25.83
N VAL A 361 11.26 7.28 -25.68
CA VAL A 361 10.10 7.93 -25.06
C VAL A 361 9.06 8.22 -26.16
N SER A 362 7.77 8.02 -25.89
CA SER A 362 6.74 8.25 -26.92
C SER A 362 6.66 9.74 -27.33
N PRO A 363 6.22 10.07 -28.56
CA PRO A 363 5.98 11.46 -28.97
C PRO A 363 5.00 12.21 -28.06
N ALA A 364 3.98 11.50 -27.56
CA ALA A 364 3.00 12.06 -26.62
C ALA A 364 3.67 12.49 -25.30
N HIS A 365 4.52 11.64 -24.71
CA HIS A 365 5.24 11.96 -23.49
C HIS A 365 6.28 13.06 -23.67
N ARG A 366 6.96 13.12 -24.83
CA ARG A 366 7.84 14.26 -25.18
C ARG A 366 7.05 15.56 -25.29
N SER A 367 5.87 15.54 -25.91
CA SER A 367 4.99 16.71 -25.99
C SER A 367 4.51 17.16 -24.61
N LEU A 368 4.13 16.21 -23.75
CA LEU A 368 3.76 16.48 -22.36
C LEU A 368 4.91 17.15 -21.59
N ALA A 369 6.14 16.63 -21.72
CA ALA A 369 7.32 17.22 -21.10
C ALA A 369 7.63 18.63 -21.60
N SER A 370 7.54 18.86 -22.91
CA SER A 370 7.74 20.18 -23.50
C SER A 370 6.68 21.19 -23.02
N LYS A 371 5.40 20.80 -22.98
CA LYS A 371 4.30 21.65 -22.49
C LYS A 371 4.40 21.91 -20.98
N GLY A 372 4.81 20.91 -20.21
CA GLY A 372 4.96 21.00 -18.76
C GLY A 372 6.28 21.65 -18.30
N GLY A 373 7.22 21.88 -19.22
CA GLY A 373 8.48 22.57 -18.93
C GLY A 373 9.43 21.77 -18.03
N PHE A 374 9.44 20.44 -18.11
CA PHE A 374 10.33 19.59 -17.31
C PHE A 374 11.22 18.70 -18.19
N PRO A 375 12.46 18.40 -17.74
CA PRO A 375 13.38 17.57 -18.50
C PRO A 375 13.01 16.09 -18.46
N VAL A 376 13.27 15.41 -19.57
CA VAL A 376 13.25 13.94 -19.67
C VAL A 376 14.69 13.46 -19.80
N LEU A 377 15.15 12.72 -18.79
CA LEU A 377 16.51 12.23 -18.68
C LEU A 377 16.53 10.74 -19.00
N ALA A 378 17.22 10.36 -20.07
CA ALA A 378 17.48 8.97 -20.38
C ALA A 378 18.53 8.43 -19.39
N GLY A 379 18.16 7.48 -18.54
CA GLY A 379 19.08 6.93 -17.54
C GLY A 379 18.42 6.26 -16.35
N SER A 380 19.13 6.19 -15.23
CA SER A 380 18.66 5.58 -14.00
C SER A 380 18.99 6.44 -12.78
N VAL A 381 18.16 6.32 -11.73
CA VAL A 381 18.47 6.93 -10.44
C VAL A 381 19.59 6.13 -9.79
N SER A 382 20.70 6.79 -9.47
CA SER A 382 21.88 6.16 -8.86
C SER A 382 22.03 6.48 -7.38
N GLY A 383 21.30 7.48 -6.87
CA GLY A 383 21.36 7.87 -5.47
C GLY A 383 20.22 8.80 -5.06
N VAL A 384 19.91 8.80 -3.78
CA VAL A 384 18.96 9.71 -3.14
C VAL A 384 19.65 10.38 -1.96
N ASP A 385 19.71 11.71 -1.95
CA ASP A 385 20.07 12.50 -0.78
C ASP A 385 18.80 12.92 -0.04
N GLY A 386 18.75 12.58 1.24
CA GLY A 386 17.61 12.79 2.09
C GLY A 386 17.85 12.28 3.51
N GLY A 387 16.79 12.22 4.30
CA GLY A 387 16.87 11.68 5.65
C GLY A 387 15.50 11.64 6.31
N LYS A 388 15.45 11.88 7.61
CA LYS A 388 14.20 11.86 8.38
C LYS A 388 13.16 12.89 7.91
N GLY A 389 13.59 14.01 7.33
CA GLY A 389 12.72 15.02 6.71
C GLY A 389 12.29 14.70 5.28
N GLY A 390 12.70 13.55 4.74
CA GLY A 390 12.43 13.11 3.38
C GLY A 390 13.58 13.33 2.41
N VAL A 391 13.37 12.92 1.16
CA VAL A 391 14.22 13.22 0.02
C VAL A 391 14.30 14.73 -0.23
N ARG A 392 15.49 15.19 -0.62
CA ARG A 392 15.76 16.57 -1.05
C ARG A 392 16.34 16.64 -2.46
N LYS A 393 17.10 15.61 -2.85
CA LYS A 393 17.80 15.57 -4.14
C LYS A 393 17.98 14.13 -4.59
N ILE A 394 17.97 13.91 -5.90
CA ILE A 394 18.32 12.63 -6.52
C ILE A 394 19.53 12.80 -7.44
N SER A 395 20.36 11.77 -7.51
CA SER A 395 21.46 11.65 -8.47
C SER A 395 21.03 10.70 -9.59
N VAL A 396 21.25 11.12 -10.83
CA VAL A 396 20.87 10.38 -12.04
C VAL A 396 22.14 10.04 -12.82
N SER A 397 22.29 8.77 -13.18
CA SER A 397 23.29 8.32 -14.14
C SER A 397 22.67 8.28 -15.53
N LEU A 398 23.13 9.16 -16.42
CA LEU A 398 22.59 9.32 -17.76
C LEU A 398 23.15 8.24 -18.71
N THR A 399 22.35 7.88 -19.72
CA THR A 399 22.80 7.08 -20.86
C THR A 399 23.92 7.86 -21.57
N GLY A 400 25.16 7.36 -21.48
CA GLY A 400 26.37 8.08 -21.92
C GLY A 400 27.38 8.36 -20.79
N GLY A 401 27.05 8.04 -19.54
CA GLY A 401 27.99 8.05 -18.41
C GLY A 401 28.09 9.38 -17.65
N ALA A 402 27.46 10.45 -18.16
CA ALA A 402 27.32 11.71 -17.45
C ALA A 402 26.42 11.56 -16.21
N ARG A 403 26.59 12.47 -15.23
CA ARG A 403 25.76 12.52 -14.02
C ARG A 403 24.95 13.81 -14.00
N ALA A 404 23.73 13.71 -13.51
CA ALA A 404 22.87 14.86 -13.23
C ALA A 404 22.36 14.81 -11.78
N GLU A 405 22.05 15.98 -11.23
CA GLU A 405 21.37 16.10 -9.94
C GLU A 405 20.05 16.82 -10.13
N VAL A 406 19.02 16.38 -9.41
CA VAL A 406 17.68 16.97 -9.48
C VAL A 406 17.17 17.19 -8.06
N GLU A 407 16.89 18.44 -7.70
CA GLU A 407 16.24 18.78 -6.44
C GLU A 407 14.75 18.41 -6.47
N VAL A 408 14.29 17.72 -5.44
CA VAL A 408 12.93 17.17 -5.33
C VAL A 408 12.48 17.03 -3.88
N ASP A 409 11.16 17.05 -3.64
CA ASP A 409 10.55 16.75 -2.34
C ASP A 409 10.03 15.31 -2.24
N GLY A 410 9.94 14.62 -3.38
CA GLY A 410 9.47 13.24 -3.53
C GLY A 410 9.99 12.58 -4.82
N LEU A 411 10.17 11.27 -4.79
CA LEU A 411 10.53 10.44 -5.93
C LEU A 411 9.47 9.34 -6.12
N ALA A 412 8.72 9.41 -7.20
CA ALA A 412 7.84 8.33 -7.65
C ALA A 412 8.66 7.31 -8.45
N VAL A 413 8.48 6.02 -8.18
CA VAL A 413 9.24 4.93 -8.82
C VAL A 413 8.28 3.95 -9.47
N SER A 414 8.40 3.76 -10.79
CA SER A 414 7.72 2.70 -11.53
C SER A 414 8.73 1.70 -12.08
N GLY A 415 8.83 0.53 -11.42
CA GLY A 415 9.72 -0.55 -11.85
C GLY A 415 9.07 -1.61 -12.72
N GLY A 416 7.78 -1.49 -13.01
CA GLY A 416 6.93 -2.49 -13.68
C GLY A 416 6.00 -3.20 -12.71
N TRP A 417 5.32 -4.24 -13.18
CA TRP A 417 4.22 -4.87 -12.45
C TRP A 417 4.44 -6.37 -12.27
N ASN A 418 4.14 -6.87 -11.09
CA ASN A 418 4.15 -8.29 -10.76
C ASN A 418 2.70 -8.77 -10.57
N PRO A 419 2.15 -9.55 -11.51
CA PRO A 419 0.82 -10.17 -11.35
C PRO A 419 0.68 -10.89 -10.01
N ALA A 420 -0.47 -10.74 -9.36
CA ALA A 420 -0.76 -11.37 -8.07
C ALA A 420 -1.07 -12.86 -8.25
N VAL A 421 -0.02 -13.66 -8.48
CA VAL A 421 -0.11 -15.11 -8.76
C VAL A 421 -0.34 -15.97 -7.51
N GLY A 422 -0.49 -15.36 -6.32
CA GLY A 422 -0.59 -16.08 -5.06
C GLY A 422 -1.71 -17.11 -5.05
N LEU A 423 -2.95 -16.69 -5.39
CA LEU A 423 -4.12 -17.58 -5.42
C LEU A 423 -4.03 -18.66 -6.51
N THR A 424 -3.39 -18.37 -7.64
CA THR A 424 -3.23 -19.33 -8.74
C THR A 424 -2.07 -20.30 -8.52
N SER A 425 -1.16 -20.00 -7.58
CA SER A 425 -0.01 -20.86 -7.25
C SER A 425 -0.34 -21.93 -6.22
N TYR A 426 -1.51 -21.85 -5.57
CA TYR A 426 -2.06 -22.98 -4.82
C TYR A 426 -2.26 -24.19 -5.75
N HIS A 427 -2.35 -25.39 -5.17
CA HIS A 427 -2.52 -26.64 -5.93
C HIS A 427 -1.45 -26.90 -7.00
N ARG A 428 -0.22 -26.47 -6.73
CA ARG A 428 0.94 -26.65 -7.62
C ARG A 428 0.82 -25.91 -8.95
N GLY A 429 -0.03 -24.89 -9.05
CA GLY A 429 0.00 -23.96 -10.18
C GLY A 429 1.40 -23.33 -10.27
N ARG A 430 2.03 -23.43 -11.45
CA ARG A 430 3.39 -22.93 -11.66
C ARG A 430 3.32 -21.66 -12.51
N PRO A 431 3.69 -20.49 -11.95
CA PRO A 431 3.76 -19.28 -12.75
C PRO A 431 4.75 -19.42 -13.90
N LYS A 432 4.45 -18.81 -15.04
CA LYS A 432 5.32 -18.76 -16.22
C LYS A 432 5.95 -17.38 -16.34
N TRP A 433 7.22 -17.35 -16.74
CA TRP A 433 7.91 -16.09 -17.03
C TRP A 433 7.46 -15.53 -18.38
N ARG A 434 7.24 -14.21 -18.43
CA ARG A 434 6.97 -13.46 -19.65
C ARG A 434 7.99 -12.35 -19.81
N ASP A 435 8.74 -12.40 -20.91
CA ASP A 435 9.82 -11.44 -21.20
C ASP A 435 9.30 -10.03 -21.50
N ASP A 436 8.12 -9.91 -22.11
CA ASP A 436 7.55 -8.64 -22.54
C ASP A 436 7.19 -7.70 -21.37
N ILE A 437 6.89 -8.26 -20.20
CA ILE A 437 6.63 -7.51 -18.95
C ILE A 437 7.67 -7.77 -17.86
N ALA A 438 8.63 -8.66 -18.15
CA ALA A 438 9.64 -9.17 -17.22
C ALA A 438 9.03 -9.59 -15.87
N ALA A 439 8.00 -10.45 -15.90
CA ALA A 439 7.29 -10.89 -14.71
C ALA A 439 6.75 -12.32 -14.84
N PHE A 440 6.40 -12.90 -13.69
CA PHE A 440 5.67 -14.17 -13.63
C PHE A 440 4.16 -13.94 -13.78
N VAL A 441 3.51 -14.72 -14.65
CA VAL A 441 2.06 -14.77 -14.85
C VAL A 441 1.50 -16.15 -14.47
N PRO A 442 0.19 -16.29 -14.21
CA PRO A 442 -0.44 -17.60 -14.09
C PRO A 442 -0.20 -18.46 -15.34
N ASP A 443 -0.21 -19.79 -15.20
CA ASP A 443 -0.10 -20.68 -16.35
C ASP A 443 -1.33 -20.53 -17.27
N GLY A 444 -1.11 -20.35 -18.57
CA GLY A 444 -2.16 -20.15 -19.57
C GLY A 444 -2.68 -18.72 -19.71
N ALA A 445 -2.06 -17.73 -19.04
CA ALA A 445 -2.39 -16.31 -19.13
C ALA A 445 -1.61 -15.53 -20.20
#